data_AF-A0A919ENZ3-F1
#
_entry.id   AF-A0A919ENZ3-F1
#
_cell.length_a   1.000
_cell.length_b   1.000
_cell.length_c   1.000
_cell.angle_alpha   90.00
_cell.angle_beta   90.00
_cell.angle_gamma   90.00
#
_symmetry.space_group_name_H-M   'P 1'
#
loop_
_entity.id
_entity.type
_entity.pdbx_description
1 polymer ?
#
loop_
_entity_poly.entity_id
_entity_poly.type
_entity_poly.pdbx_seq_one_letter_code
_entity_poly.pdbx_strand_id
1 'polypeptide(L)'
;MDESNEDEIGKAVPESVIRQLDAQLGLLGQGFSYGSWATPEDLMTMFQTAYQVLRDTGRRPREVLSLRRDCLEFTGKDCLLIWNNYKGKRLRRRLPITMETARIIQEWEKRRAALKLAPPTSDAFLFPAISEISRDPHLTTGNFARALRKWVTEIPEIHSEGTGQDGNPIPFDREEIYAYAFRHSYAQRHADGGVAIDVLKELMDHRSAETTARYYKVSLKRKQEAVKKMRLHVVDRHGNPAPMASNRAYELRSVAVPFGGCTEPSNVKAGGQACPIRFQCAGCGFYRPNPSYLAAIEDQIRDLKADKETALAMDAAEYVTRNLQDQIDSFKKVAATMREQIEKLPADEREALMESVKILRKTRAAAGRAMLPLTVINRKESPA
;
A
#
# COMPACT_ATOMS: atom_id res chain seq x y z
N MET A 1 19.40 -18.41 -5.06
CA MET A 1 18.24 -19.17 -4.59
C MET A 1 18.11 -18.86 -3.12
N ASP A 2 17.37 -17.84 -2.73
CA ASP A 2 15.93 -17.77 -2.90
C ASP A 2 15.49 -16.39 -3.45
N GLU A 3 14.98 -16.39 -4.68
CA GLU A 3 14.18 -15.31 -5.24
C GLU A 3 12.71 -15.72 -5.08
N SER A 4 12.18 -15.67 -3.85
CA SER A 4 10.75 -15.47 -3.64
C SER A 4 10.56 -13.95 -3.62
N ASN A 5 9.92 -13.29 -4.59
CA ASN A 5 8.63 -13.59 -5.21
C ASN A 5 7.55 -13.86 -4.16
N GLU A 6 7.34 -12.88 -3.29
CA GLU A 6 6.10 -12.75 -2.52
C GLU A 6 5.47 -11.40 -2.82
N ASP A 7 4.18 -11.42 -3.13
CA ASP A 7 3.33 -10.26 -3.29
C ASP A 7 3.38 -9.36 -2.03
N GLU A 8 4.15 -8.27 -2.10
CA GLU A 8 4.40 -7.33 -0.98
C GLU A 8 3.29 -6.26 -0.81
N ILE A 9 2.06 -6.55 -1.22
CA ILE A 9 0.92 -5.63 -1.11
C ILE A 9 0.11 -6.03 0.14
N GLY A 10 0.03 -5.14 1.14
CA GLY A 10 -0.78 -5.35 2.35
C GLY A 10 0.00 -5.53 3.66
N LYS A 11 1.32 -5.71 3.61
CA LYS A 11 2.19 -6.02 4.76
C LYS A 11 2.61 -4.81 5.63
N ALA A 12 1.97 -3.65 5.48
CA ALA A 12 2.31 -2.45 6.25
C ALA A 12 1.40 -2.32 7.48
N VAL A 13 1.97 -2.12 8.66
CA VAL A 13 1.20 -1.79 9.87
C VAL A 13 0.61 -0.38 9.69
N PRO A 14 -0.73 -0.20 9.79
CA PRO A 14 -1.36 1.11 9.65
C PRO A 14 -0.89 2.11 10.71
N GLU A 15 -0.88 3.41 10.38
CA GLU A 15 -0.46 4.47 11.32
C GLU A 15 -1.33 4.53 12.58
N SER A 16 -2.62 4.20 12.46
CA SER A 16 -3.55 4.06 13.59
C SER A 16 -3.18 2.93 14.55
N VAL A 17 -2.65 1.82 14.02
CA VAL A 17 -2.15 0.70 14.82
C VAL A 17 -0.81 1.07 15.44
N ILE A 18 0.09 1.72 14.69
CA ILE A 18 1.38 2.21 15.21
C ILE A 18 1.18 3.17 16.38
N ARG A 19 0.21 4.10 16.32
CA ARG A 19 -0.13 4.97 17.47
C ARG A 19 -0.56 4.20 18.71
N GLN A 20 -1.30 3.09 18.55
CA GLN A 20 -1.69 2.23 19.67
C GLN A 20 -0.49 1.47 20.25
N LEU A 21 0.43 1.01 19.39
CA LEU A 21 1.69 0.42 19.83
C LEU A 21 2.53 1.44 20.60
N ASP A 22 2.69 2.65 20.07
CA ASP A 22 3.46 3.72 20.71
C ASP A 22 2.91 4.11 22.09
N ALA A 23 1.57 4.14 22.24
CA ALA A 23 0.92 4.37 23.52
C ALA A 23 1.24 3.28 24.56
N GLN A 24 1.64 2.09 24.12
CA GLN A 24 2.00 0.93 24.95
C GLN A 24 3.50 0.64 24.93
N LEU A 25 4.34 1.58 24.46
CA LEU A 25 5.78 1.39 24.32
C LEU A 25 6.47 0.99 25.64
N GLY A 26 5.94 1.47 26.77
CA GLY A 26 6.45 1.12 28.11
C GLY A 26 6.41 -0.36 28.44
N LEU A 27 5.59 -1.17 27.76
CA LEU A 27 5.52 -2.62 27.95
C LEU A 27 6.60 -3.38 27.15
N LEU A 28 7.23 -2.75 26.16
CA LEU A 28 8.20 -3.44 25.29
C LEU A 28 9.46 -3.81 26.08
N GLY A 29 9.76 -5.11 26.09
CA GLY A 29 10.90 -5.70 26.81
C GLY A 29 10.59 -6.08 28.25
N GLN A 30 9.38 -5.77 28.77
CA GLN A 30 8.99 -6.11 30.12
C GLN A 30 8.99 -7.64 30.32
N GLY A 31 9.70 -8.12 31.35
CA GLY A 31 9.80 -9.54 31.65
C GLY A 31 10.43 -10.40 30.53
N PHE A 32 11.08 -9.79 29.53
CA PHE A 32 11.79 -10.52 28.49
C PHE A 32 13.23 -10.81 28.92
N SER A 33 13.59 -12.10 29.00
CA SER A 33 14.94 -12.50 29.38
C SER A 33 15.92 -12.29 28.22
N TYR A 34 16.93 -11.45 28.43
CA TYR A 34 17.97 -11.16 27.44
C TYR A 34 19.32 -10.87 28.10
N GLY A 35 20.15 -11.92 28.22
CA GLY A 35 21.47 -11.81 28.84
C GLY A 35 21.38 -11.47 30.33
N SER A 36 22.54 -11.38 30.98
CA SER A 36 22.68 -11.02 32.40
C SER A 36 23.58 -9.80 32.62
N TRP A 37 23.86 -9.05 31.55
CA TRP A 37 24.82 -7.95 31.55
C TRP A 37 24.21 -6.56 31.77
N ALA A 38 22.89 -6.48 31.89
CA ALA A 38 22.11 -5.26 32.02
C ALA A 38 20.95 -5.47 32.99
N THR A 39 20.48 -4.38 33.59
CA THR A 39 19.24 -4.41 34.40
C THR A 39 18.02 -4.59 33.49
N PRO A 40 16.88 -5.06 34.01
CA PRO A 40 15.64 -5.15 33.23
C PRO A 40 15.24 -3.83 32.57
N GLU A 41 15.46 -2.70 33.25
CA GLU A 41 15.14 -1.37 32.73
C GLU A 41 16.06 -0.96 31.58
N ASP A 42 17.36 -1.31 31.65
CA ASP A 42 18.29 -1.10 30.54
C ASP A 42 17.85 -1.91 29.31
N LEU A 43 17.44 -3.17 29.51
CA LEU A 43 16.97 -4.04 28.43
C LEU A 43 15.68 -3.51 27.80
N MET A 44 14.72 -3.05 28.60
CA MET A 44 13.50 -2.40 28.10
C MET A 44 13.85 -1.17 27.26
N THR A 45 14.71 -0.29 27.78
CA THR A 45 15.16 0.91 27.04
C THR A 45 15.83 0.53 25.71
N MET A 46 16.65 -0.53 25.70
CA MET A 46 17.29 -1.05 24.49
C MET A 46 16.26 -1.51 23.44
N PHE A 47 15.28 -2.33 23.83
CA PHE A 47 14.26 -2.84 22.91
C PHE A 47 13.33 -1.72 22.40
N GLN A 48 12.95 -0.78 23.26
CA GLN A 48 12.17 0.40 22.90
C GLN A 48 12.92 1.29 21.91
N THR A 49 14.22 1.50 22.13
CA THR A 49 15.08 2.24 21.20
C THR A 49 15.16 1.53 19.85
N ALA A 50 15.41 0.22 19.84
CA ALA A 50 15.48 -0.57 18.61
C ALA A 50 14.16 -0.50 17.80
N TYR A 51 13.01 -0.58 18.47
CA TYR A 51 11.70 -0.42 17.84
C TYR A 51 11.49 0.96 17.22
N GLN A 52 11.75 2.03 17.98
CA GLN A 52 11.54 3.40 17.50
C GLN A 52 12.44 3.71 16.30
N VAL A 53 13.73 3.33 16.36
CA VAL A 53 14.65 3.51 15.23
C VAL A 53 14.19 2.71 14.00
N LEU A 54 13.68 1.49 14.18
CA LEU A 54 13.15 0.68 13.09
C LEU A 54 11.92 1.32 12.43
N ARG A 55 10.97 1.79 13.26
CA ARG A 55 9.75 2.50 12.85
C ARG A 55 10.04 3.81 12.11
N ASP A 56 11.06 4.55 12.55
CA ASP A 56 11.34 5.91 12.09
C ASP A 56 12.25 5.98 10.86
N THR A 57 12.97 4.90 10.54
CA THR A 57 14.02 4.94 9.49
C THR A 57 13.70 4.04 8.29
N GLY A 58 12.74 3.14 8.43
CA GLY A 58 12.41 2.14 7.42
C GLY A 58 13.59 1.24 7.03
N ARG A 59 14.66 1.15 7.83
CA ARG A 59 15.77 0.23 7.58
C ARG A 59 15.34 -1.21 7.81
N ARG A 60 16.05 -2.18 7.22
CA ARG A 60 15.75 -3.59 7.50
C ARG A 60 16.11 -3.90 8.96
N PRO A 61 15.42 -4.85 9.62
CA PRO A 61 15.69 -5.17 11.02
C PRO A 61 17.18 -5.40 11.32
N ARG A 62 17.88 -6.22 10.52
CA ARG A 62 19.32 -6.44 10.70
C ARG A 62 20.14 -5.15 10.63
N GLU A 63 19.80 -4.23 9.74
CA GLU A 63 20.53 -2.98 9.52
C GLU A 63 20.40 -2.02 10.70
N VAL A 64 19.25 -2.05 11.40
CA VAL A 64 19.01 -1.30 12.64
C VAL A 64 19.71 -1.96 13.83
N LEU A 65 19.50 -3.26 14.00
CA LEU A 65 20.01 -3.97 15.17
C LEU A 65 21.54 -4.10 15.18
N SER A 66 22.19 -3.90 14.04
CA SER A 66 23.64 -3.84 13.90
C SER A 66 24.19 -2.41 13.81
N LEU A 67 23.41 -1.38 14.20
CA LEU A 67 23.91 -0.01 14.24
C LEU A 67 25.12 0.08 15.17
N ARG A 68 26.10 0.87 14.76
CA ARG A 68 27.30 1.13 15.57
C ARG A 68 27.05 2.26 16.56
N ARG A 69 27.90 2.38 17.57
CA ARG A 69 27.82 3.51 18.51
C ARG A 69 28.08 4.86 17.82
N ASP A 70 28.97 4.89 16.82
CA ASP A 70 29.25 6.05 15.97
C ASP A 70 28.18 6.31 14.89
N CYS A 71 26.90 5.97 15.14
CA CYS A 71 25.87 6.00 14.10
C CYS A 71 25.22 7.38 13.87
N LEU A 72 25.58 8.42 14.61
CA LEU A 72 25.02 9.77 14.43
C LEU A 72 26.08 10.72 13.88
N GLU A 73 25.72 11.44 12.81
CA GLU A 73 26.51 12.51 12.21
C GLU A 73 25.68 13.81 12.23
N PHE A 74 26.16 14.83 12.94
CA PHE A 74 25.49 16.11 13.05
C PHE A 74 26.05 17.09 12.02
N THR A 75 25.15 17.72 11.26
CA THR A 75 25.49 18.74 10.26
C THR A 75 24.65 19.98 10.53
N GLY A 76 25.19 20.87 11.36
CA GLY A 76 24.46 22.06 11.81
C GLY A 76 23.24 21.69 12.67
N LYS A 77 22.03 21.96 12.16
CA LYS A 77 20.77 21.63 12.85
C LYS A 77 20.20 20.27 12.46
N ASP A 78 20.78 19.62 11.46
CA ASP A 78 20.32 18.33 10.93
C ASP A 78 21.15 17.18 11.51
N CYS A 79 20.54 15.99 11.54
CA CYS A 79 21.19 14.76 11.97
C CYS A 79 21.04 13.67 10.91
N LEU A 80 22.14 12.99 10.60
CA LEU A 80 22.19 11.86 9.69
C LEU A 80 22.50 10.58 10.47
N LEU A 81 21.68 9.54 10.26
CA LEU A 81 21.98 8.18 10.71
C LEU A 81 22.96 7.52 9.74
N ILE A 82 24.09 7.04 10.27
CA ILE A 82 25.06 6.21 9.57
C ILE A 82 24.69 4.74 9.77
N TRP A 83 24.44 4.04 8.66
CA TRP A 83 24.04 2.63 8.69
C TRP A 83 24.65 1.83 7.53
N ASN A 84 24.55 0.51 7.59
CA ASN A 84 25.11 -0.40 6.57
C ASN A 84 24.00 -1.13 5.82
N ASN A 85 23.96 -1.00 4.49
CA ASN A 85 23.11 -1.82 3.64
C ASN A 85 23.81 -3.13 3.28
N TYR A 86 23.64 -4.14 4.12
CA TYR A 86 24.25 -5.45 3.92
C TYR A 86 23.74 -6.16 2.66
N LYS A 87 22.43 -6.12 2.38
CA LYS A 87 21.85 -6.75 1.17
C LYS A 87 22.41 -6.11 -0.11
N GLY A 88 22.57 -4.79 -0.10
CA GLY A 88 23.10 -4.03 -1.24
C GLY A 88 24.61 -3.97 -1.31
N LYS A 89 25.33 -4.52 -0.30
CA LYS A 89 26.78 -4.39 -0.08
C LYS A 89 27.28 -2.94 -0.10
N ARG A 90 26.50 -2.01 0.45
CA ARG A 90 26.85 -0.58 0.55
C ARG A 90 26.93 -0.17 2.02
N LEU A 91 28.13 0.13 2.50
CA LEU A 91 28.39 0.43 3.91
C LEU A 91 28.40 1.95 4.17
N ARG A 92 28.23 2.34 5.42
CA ARG A 92 28.27 3.73 5.91
C ARG A 92 27.41 4.71 5.09
N ARG A 93 26.19 4.28 4.77
CA ARG A 93 25.15 5.12 4.15
C ARG A 93 24.63 6.13 5.16
N ARG A 94 24.20 7.29 4.67
CA ARG A 94 23.62 8.37 5.48
C ARG A 94 22.13 8.44 5.18
N LEU A 95 21.32 8.54 6.23
CA LEU A 95 19.88 8.76 6.15
C LEU A 95 19.54 9.95 7.04
N PRO A 96 18.96 11.04 6.51
CA PRO A 96 18.43 12.10 7.35
C PRO A 96 17.38 11.55 8.33
N ILE A 97 17.53 11.89 9.61
CA ILE A 97 16.59 11.52 10.68
C ILE A 97 16.13 12.76 11.43
N THR A 98 14.99 12.65 12.10
CA THR A 98 14.50 13.73 12.96
C THR A 98 15.38 13.88 14.19
N MET A 99 15.38 15.08 14.77
CA MET A 99 16.07 15.32 16.04
C MET A 99 15.46 14.53 17.20
N GLU A 100 14.19 14.12 17.10
CA GLU A 100 13.55 13.25 18.08
C GLU A 100 14.16 11.83 18.05
N THR A 101 14.24 11.20 16.87
CA THR A 101 14.90 9.90 16.71
C THR A 101 16.37 9.97 17.11
N ALA A 102 17.07 11.07 16.80
CA ALA A 102 18.45 11.28 17.22
C ALA A 102 18.58 11.32 18.75
N ARG A 103 17.70 12.03 19.46
CA ARG A 103 17.69 12.07 20.94
C ARG A 103 17.46 10.69 21.55
N ILE A 104 16.50 9.93 21.02
CA ILE A 104 16.24 8.54 21.46
C ILE A 104 17.52 7.70 21.37
N ILE A 105 18.26 7.80 20.25
CA ILE A 105 19.53 7.11 20.07
C ILE A 105 20.59 7.60 21.06
N GLN A 106 20.72 8.91 21.27
CA GLN A 106 21.69 9.50 22.20
C GLN A 106 21.42 9.11 23.66
N GLU A 107 20.16 9.09 24.08
CA GLU A 107 19.77 8.67 25.43
C GLU A 107 20.16 7.21 25.69
N TRP A 108 19.86 6.34 24.72
CA TRP A 108 20.31 4.95 24.80
C TRP A 108 21.83 4.82 24.73
N GLU A 109 22.52 5.56 23.86
CA GLU A 109 23.98 5.53 23.76
C GLU A 109 24.65 5.92 25.08
N LYS A 110 24.14 6.97 25.75
CA LYS A 110 24.62 7.40 27.06
C LYS A 110 24.42 6.30 28.11
N ARG A 111 23.26 5.64 28.12
CA ARG A 111 22.97 4.52 29.02
C ARG A 111 23.87 3.32 28.73
N ARG A 112 23.99 2.94 27.45
CA ARG A 112 24.86 1.87 26.93
C ARG A 112 26.32 2.07 27.31
N ALA A 113 26.82 3.31 27.32
CA ALA A 113 28.19 3.63 27.72
C ALA A 113 28.50 3.30 29.19
N ALA A 114 27.49 3.28 30.05
CA ALA A 114 27.64 2.93 31.46
C ALA A 114 27.59 1.41 31.72
N LEU A 115 27.18 0.59 30.74
CA LEU A 115 27.01 -0.86 30.89
C LEU A 115 28.34 -1.60 30.74
N LYS A 116 29.06 -1.75 31.86
CA LYS A 116 30.40 -2.37 31.93
C LYS A 116 30.41 -3.89 31.73
N LEU A 117 29.28 -4.56 31.97
CA LEU A 117 29.17 -6.02 31.85
C LEU A 117 28.71 -6.47 30.46
N ALA A 118 28.40 -5.54 29.56
CA ALA A 118 28.01 -5.89 28.20
C ALA A 118 29.14 -6.69 27.52
N PRO A 119 28.82 -7.66 26.64
CA PRO A 119 29.83 -8.47 25.96
C PRO A 119 30.87 -7.59 25.25
N PRO A 120 32.19 -7.77 25.49
CA PRO A 120 33.24 -6.97 24.85
C PRO A 120 33.20 -7.05 23.32
N THR A 121 32.78 -8.20 22.79
CA THR A 121 32.56 -8.39 21.34
C THR A 121 31.54 -7.41 20.76
N SER A 122 30.65 -6.86 21.61
CA SER A 122 29.60 -5.91 21.25
C SER A 122 29.97 -4.44 21.50
N ASP A 123 31.23 -4.12 21.86
CA ASP A 123 31.62 -2.75 22.23
C ASP A 123 31.39 -1.71 21.15
N ALA A 124 31.54 -2.10 19.88
CA ALA A 124 31.34 -1.22 18.74
C ALA A 124 29.85 -1.01 18.39
N PHE A 125 28.93 -1.79 18.96
CA PHE A 125 27.52 -1.84 18.57
C PHE A 125 26.63 -1.11 19.57
N LEU A 126 25.61 -0.44 19.02
CA LEU A 126 24.61 0.28 19.78
C LEU A 126 23.70 -0.70 20.56
N PHE A 127 23.38 -1.85 19.96
CA PHE A 127 22.55 -2.89 20.57
C PHE A 127 23.40 -4.14 20.80
N PRO A 128 23.84 -4.42 22.05
CA PRO A 128 24.71 -5.55 22.32
C PRO A 128 24.08 -6.92 22.07
N ALA A 129 24.92 -7.93 21.83
CA ALA A 129 24.49 -9.32 21.77
C ALA A 129 24.00 -9.83 23.14
N ILE A 130 23.33 -10.99 23.13
CA ILE A 130 22.77 -11.57 24.37
C ILE A 130 23.88 -12.05 25.32
N SER A 131 25.03 -12.45 24.78
CA SER A 131 26.20 -12.93 25.53
C SER A 131 27.46 -12.92 24.66
N GLU A 132 28.63 -13.12 25.28
CA GLU A 132 29.93 -13.17 24.58
C GLU A 132 30.05 -14.31 23.56
N ILE A 133 29.38 -15.44 23.81
CA ILE A 133 29.39 -16.61 22.91
C ILE A 133 28.45 -16.45 21.70
N SER A 134 27.77 -15.31 21.58
CA SER A 134 26.87 -15.04 20.46
C SER A 134 27.66 -14.94 19.16
N ARG A 135 27.16 -15.60 18.11
CA ARG A 135 27.77 -15.55 16.76
C ARG A 135 27.85 -14.12 16.22
N ASP A 136 26.77 -13.36 16.35
CA ASP A 136 26.71 -11.97 15.94
C ASP A 136 27.01 -11.07 17.15
N PRO A 137 27.86 -10.05 17.01
CA PRO A 137 28.25 -9.13 18.09
C PRO A 137 27.20 -8.06 18.43
N HIS A 138 25.94 -8.29 18.06
CA HIS A 138 24.86 -7.34 18.25
C HIS A 138 23.52 -8.06 18.45
N LEU A 139 22.48 -7.31 18.81
CA LEU A 139 21.12 -7.82 18.93
C LEU A 139 20.69 -8.49 17.61
N THR A 140 20.23 -9.74 17.69
CA THR A 140 19.81 -10.50 16.50
C THR A 140 18.35 -10.23 16.17
N THR A 141 18.00 -10.38 14.89
CA THR A 141 16.61 -10.23 14.41
C THR A 141 15.67 -11.22 15.09
N GLY A 142 16.13 -12.44 15.39
CA GLY A 142 15.33 -13.45 16.08
C GLY A 142 14.99 -13.08 17.52
N ASN A 143 15.95 -12.56 18.29
CA ASN A 143 15.70 -12.11 19.65
C ASN A 143 14.78 -10.88 19.68
N PHE A 144 15.01 -9.92 18.77
CA PHE A 144 14.13 -8.77 18.63
C PHE A 144 12.70 -9.16 18.24
N ALA A 145 12.53 -10.10 17.29
CA ALA A 145 11.21 -10.59 16.88
C ALA A 145 10.47 -11.28 18.03
N ARG A 146 11.16 -12.05 18.87
CA ARG A 146 10.58 -12.67 20.08
C ARG A 146 10.14 -11.62 21.10
N ALA A 147 10.97 -10.61 21.35
CA ALA A 147 10.62 -9.50 22.25
C ALA A 147 9.41 -8.71 21.72
N LEU A 148 9.41 -8.38 20.42
CA LEU A 148 8.30 -7.71 19.74
C LEU A 148 7.01 -8.55 19.84
N ARG A 149 7.07 -9.85 19.57
CA ARG A 149 5.89 -10.71 19.63
C ARG A 149 5.33 -10.86 21.04
N LYS A 150 6.21 -10.96 22.05
CA LYS A 150 5.78 -10.97 23.46
C LYS A 150 5.04 -9.67 23.79
N TRP A 151 5.63 -8.53 23.47
CA TRP A 151 5.01 -7.22 23.70
C TRP A 151 3.65 -7.08 23.03
N VAL A 152 3.54 -7.40 21.73
CA VAL A 152 2.27 -7.33 20.99
C VAL A 152 1.21 -8.27 21.58
N THR A 153 1.61 -9.42 22.11
CA THR A 153 0.69 -10.35 22.79
C THR A 153 0.17 -9.78 24.12
N GLU A 154 0.98 -8.98 24.82
CA GLU A 154 0.62 -8.40 26.13
C GLU A 154 -0.26 -7.15 26.04
N ILE A 155 -0.33 -6.50 24.88
CA ILE A 155 -1.24 -5.38 24.67
C ILE A 155 -2.69 -5.91 24.72
N PRO A 156 -3.58 -5.37 25.58
CA PRO A 156 -4.94 -5.91 25.74
C PRO A 156 -5.76 -5.87 24.44
N GLU A 157 -5.81 -4.71 23.80
CA GLU A 157 -6.61 -4.48 22.60
C GLU A 157 -5.79 -3.69 21.57
N ILE A 158 -5.88 -4.11 20.31
CA ILE A 158 -5.31 -3.42 19.17
C ILE A 158 -6.38 -3.43 18.09
N HIS A 159 -6.74 -2.24 17.60
CA HIS A 159 -7.85 -2.08 16.67
C HIS A 159 -7.39 -1.58 15.30
N SER A 160 -8.05 -2.07 14.26
CA SER A 160 -7.96 -1.61 12.87
C SER A 160 -8.69 -0.27 12.71
N GLU A 161 -8.55 0.36 11.53
CA GLU A 161 -9.35 1.54 11.20
C GLU A 161 -10.81 1.19 10.89
N GLY A 162 -11.72 2.02 11.39
CA GLY A 162 -13.16 1.87 11.18
C GLY A 162 -13.87 1.16 12.34
N THR A 163 -15.17 0.94 12.14
CA THR A 163 -16.05 0.27 13.10
C THR A 163 -16.73 -0.90 12.41
N GLY A 164 -16.91 -2.00 13.14
CA GLY A 164 -17.66 -3.16 12.70
C GLY A 164 -19.12 -2.81 12.43
N GLN A 165 -19.87 -3.76 11.85
CA GLN A 165 -21.31 -3.59 11.60
C GLN A 165 -22.12 -3.42 12.89
N ASP A 166 -21.55 -3.82 14.02
CA ASP A 166 -22.05 -3.70 15.38
C ASP A 166 -21.67 -2.36 16.06
N GLY A 167 -20.87 -1.52 15.40
CA GLY A 167 -20.37 -0.25 15.95
C GLY A 167 -19.13 -0.37 16.83
N ASN A 168 -18.62 -1.59 17.07
CA ASN A 168 -17.41 -1.80 17.86
C ASN A 168 -16.14 -1.59 17.04
N PRO A 169 -15.01 -1.22 17.67
CA PRO A 169 -13.70 -1.23 17.01
C PRO A 169 -13.38 -2.63 16.45
N ILE A 170 -12.87 -2.69 15.22
CA ILE A 170 -12.51 -3.97 14.60
C ILE A 170 -11.14 -4.40 15.15
N PRO A 171 -10.98 -5.61 15.73
CA PRO A 171 -9.67 -6.10 16.15
C PRO A 171 -8.66 -6.11 14.99
N PHE A 172 -7.41 -5.74 15.27
CA PHE A 172 -6.31 -5.87 14.32
C PHE A 172 -5.62 -7.22 14.48
N ASP A 173 -5.29 -7.87 13.37
CA ASP A 173 -4.54 -9.11 13.40
C ASP A 173 -3.10 -8.85 13.88
N ARG A 174 -2.76 -9.42 15.03
CA ARG A 174 -1.44 -9.27 15.65
C ARG A 174 -0.33 -9.96 14.86
N GLU A 175 -0.66 -10.94 14.00
CA GLU A 175 0.30 -11.61 13.12
C GLU A 175 0.89 -10.67 12.07
N GLU A 176 0.14 -9.64 11.68
CA GLU A 176 0.60 -8.58 10.77
C GLU A 176 1.61 -7.61 11.42
N ILE A 177 1.85 -7.72 12.74
CA ILE A 177 2.81 -6.88 13.48
C ILE A 177 4.13 -7.64 13.64
N TYR A 178 5.05 -7.41 12.71
CA TYR A 178 6.40 -7.98 12.74
C TYR A 178 7.46 -6.97 12.30
N ALA A 179 8.73 -7.23 12.65
CA ALA A 179 9.80 -6.22 12.52
C ALA A 179 9.97 -5.66 11.08
N TYR A 180 9.84 -6.49 10.05
CA TYR A 180 9.99 -6.03 8.67
C TYR A 180 8.77 -5.22 8.17
N ALA A 181 7.59 -5.38 8.78
CA ALA A 181 6.39 -4.61 8.45
C ALA A 181 6.59 -3.10 8.66
N PHE A 182 7.39 -2.68 9.65
CA PHE A 182 7.69 -1.27 9.89
C PHE A 182 8.49 -0.60 8.76
N ARG A 183 9.26 -1.38 7.98
CA ARG A 183 9.88 -0.88 6.74
C ARG A 183 8.81 -0.52 5.71
N HIS A 184 7.77 -1.34 5.59
CA HIS A 184 6.64 -1.06 4.72
C HIS A 184 5.83 0.14 5.22
N SER A 185 5.56 0.23 6.52
CA SER A 185 4.89 1.38 7.13
C SER A 185 5.63 2.69 6.89
N TYR A 186 6.95 2.71 7.08
CA TYR A 186 7.77 3.90 6.79
C TYR A 186 7.62 4.36 5.34
N ALA A 187 7.71 3.43 4.37
CA ALA A 187 7.56 3.75 2.96
C ALA A 187 6.14 4.27 2.64
N GLN A 188 5.12 3.62 3.19
CA GLN A 188 3.72 3.98 3.02
C GLN A 188 3.44 5.39 3.59
N ARG A 189 3.89 5.68 4.82
CA ARG A 189 3.74 7.00 5.46
C ARG A 189 4.34 8.12 4.60
N HIS A 190 5.52 7.91 4.02
CA HIS A 190 6.17 8.89 3.15
C HIS A 190 5.43 9.06 1.82
N ALA A 191 4.96 7.96 1.22
CA ALA A 191 4.14 8.01 0.03
C ALA A 191 2.82 8.76 0.27
N ASP A 192 2.16 8.51 1.40
CA ASP A 192 0.92 9.19 1.83
C ASP A 192 1.17 10.68 2.12
N GLY A 193 2.32 11.02 2.71
CA GLY A 193 2.81 12.39 2.86
C GLY A 193 3.16 13.09 1.55
N GLY A 194 3.09 12.39 0.41
CA GLY A 194 3.30 12.96 -0.92
C GLY A 194 4.76 13.06 -1.34
N VAL A 195 5.68 12.36 -0.66
CA VAL A 195 7.09 12.31 -1.05
C VAL A 195 7.21 11.74 -2.47
N ALA A 196 8.02 12.40 -3.30
CA ALA A 196 8.26 12.00 -4.67
C ALA A 196 8.93 10.61 -4.71
N ILE A 197 8.61 9.81 -5.74
CA ILE A 197 9.01 8.39 -5.78
C ILE A 197 10.52 8.18 -5.90
N ASP A 198 11.21 9.10 -6.58
CA ASP A 198 12.65 9.20 -6.70
C ASP A 198 13.32 9.53 -5.36
N VAL A 199 12.77 10.49 -4.62
CA VAL A 199 13.22 10.82 -3.25
C VAL A 199 12.97 9.64 -2.30
N LEU A 200 11.80 9.01 -2.37
CA LEU A 200 11.49 7.83 -1.55
C LEU A 200 12.39 6.64 -1.91
N LYS A 201 12.76 6.47 -3.18
CA LYS A 201 13.71 5.44 -3.63
C LYS A 201 15.06 5.65 -2.95
N GLU A 202 15.52 6.90 -2.84
CA GLU A 202 16.77 7.26 -2.16
C GLU A 202 16.67 7.05 -0.65
N LEU A 203 15.59 7.52 -0.02
CA LEU A 203 15.34 7.28 1.41
C LEU A 203 15.36 5.78 1.71
N MET A 204 14.71 4.96 0.90
CA MET A 204 14.66 3.50 1.07
C MET A 204 15.95 2.75 0.64
N ASP A 205 16.91 3.47 0.05
CA ASP A 205 18.15 2.97 -0.56
C ASP A 205 17.90 1.82 -1.56
N HIS A 206 16.85 1.98 -2.39
CA HIS A 206 16.50 1.07 -3.48
C HIS A 206 17.30 1.37 -4.75
N ARG A 207 17.61 0.33 -5.53
CA ARG A 207 18.33 0.48 -6.81
C ARG A 207 17.43 0.96 -7.96
N SER A 208 16.15 0.61 -7.93
CA SER A 208 15.18 1.01 -8.96
C SER A 208 13.96 1.70 -8.35
N ALA A 209 13.38 2.63 -9.10
CA ALA A 209 12.10 3.26 -8.76
C ALA A 209 10.96 2.24 -8.77
N GLU A 210 11.08 1.15 -9.54
CA GLU A 210 10.09 0.06 -9.60
C GLU A 210 9.92 -0.64 -8.26
N THR A 211 11.02 -0.97 -7.54
CA THR A 211 10.94 -1.52 -6.18
C THR A 211 10.23 -0.57 -5.23
N THR A 212 10.37 0.75 -5.45
CA THR A 212 9.72 1.77 -4.62
C THR A 212 8.26 1.98 -5.02
N ALA A 213 7.94 1.82 -6.30
CA ALA A 213 6.59 1.94 -6.84
C ALA A 213 5.63 0.90 -6.25
N ARG A 214 6.15 -0.25 -5.79
CA ARG A 214 5.39 -1.28 -5.07
C ARG A 214 4.80 -0.77 -3.75
N TYR A 215 5.45 0.21 -3.11
CA TYR A 215 4.96 0.86 -1.88
C TYR A 215 4.08 2.08 -2.15
N TYR A 216 4.01 2.52 -3.41
CA TYR A 216 3.16 3.62 -3.81
C TYR A 216 1.72 3.10 -3.99
N LYS A 217 1.06 2.79 -2.87
CA LYS A 217 -0.39 2.94 -2.80
C LYS A 217 -0.66 4.38 -3.26
N VAL A 218 -1.53 4.57 -4.24
CA VAL A 218 -1.82 5.91 -4.76
C VAL A 218 -2.21 6.80 -3.58
N SER A 219 -1.34 7.75 -3.23
CA SER A 219 -1.59 8.62 -2.09
C SER A 219 -2.93 9.31 -2.26
N LEU A 220 -3.68 9.49 -1.17
CA LEU A 220 -5.02 10.09 -1.23
C LEU A 220 -5.00 11.42 -2.01
N LYS A 221 -3.92 12.20 -1.88
CA LYS A 221 -3.68 13.43 -2.64
C LYS A 221 -3.57 13.19 -4.15
N ARG A 222 -2.76 12.21 -4.60
CA ARG A 222 -2.64 11.87 -6.03
C ARG A 222 -3.93 11.29 -6.60
N LYS A 223 -4.66 10.50 -5.81
CA LYS A 223 -6.00 10.03 -6.17
C LYS A 223 -6.95 11.21 -6.33
N GLN A 224 -6.96 12.15 -5.39
CA GLN A 224 -7.80 13.35 -5.43
C GLN A 224 -7.48 14.26 -6.62
N GLU A 225 -6.20 14.42 -6.97
CA GLU A 225 -5.76 15.17 -8.17
C GLU A 225 -6.19 14.47 -9.45
N ALA A 226 -6.00 13.15 -9.53
CA ALA A 226 -6.44 12.36 -10.68
C ALA A 226 -7.97 12.40 -10.83
N VAL A 227 -8.72 12.34 -9.73
CA VAL A 227 -10.19 12.54 -9.71
C VAL A 227 -10.57 13.96 -10.16
N LYS A 228 -9.85 14.99 -9.69
CA LYS A 228 -10.11 16.40 -10.05
C LYS A 228 -10.01 16.63 -11.56
N LYS A 229 -9.06 15.97 -12.22
CA LYS A 229 -8.91 15.99 -13.69
C LYS A 229 -9.96 15.09 -14.34
N MET A 230 -10.07 13.83 -13.91
CA MET A 230 -10.94 12.84 -14.54
C MET A 230 -12.42 13.21 -14.53
N ARG A 231 -12.90 13.89 -13.48
CA ARG A 231 -14.30 14.29 -13.35
C ARG A 231 -14.80 15.21 -14.46
N LEU A 232 -13.89 15.88 -15.18
CA LEU A 232 -14.20 16.79 -16.28
C LEU A 232 -14.36 16.05 -17.62
N HIS A 233 -13.84 14.83 -17.72
CA HIS A 233 -13.86 14.00 -18.93
C HIS A 233 -14.89 12.85 -18.82
N VAL A 234 -15.88 12.97 -17.94
CA VAL A 234 -16.96 11.99 -17.82
C VAL A 234 -17.94 12.20 -18.97
N VAL A 235 -18.43 11.11 -19.56
CA VAL A 235 -19.45 11.13 -20.61
C VAL A 235 -20.68 10.30 -20.20
N ASP A 236 -21.80 10.47 -20.91
CA ASP A 236 -22.97 9.60 -20.81
C ASP A 236 -22.92 8.40 -21.77
N ARG A 237 -23.96 7.56 -21.78
CA ARG A 237 -24.06 6.39 -22.69
C ARG A 237 -24.07 6.75 -24.17
N HIS A 238 -24.34 8.00 -24.53
CA HIS A 238 -24.36 8.48 -25.90
C HIS A 238 -23.03 9.12 -26.33
N GLY A 239 -22.08 9.25 -25.39
CA GLY A 239 -20.81 9.95 -25.58
C GLY A 239 -20.88 11.45 -25.30
N ASN A 240 -22.02 11.98 -24.86
CA ASN A 240 -22.13 13.41 -24.57
C ASN A 240 -21.37 13.77 -23.28
N PRO A 241 -20.74 14.95 -23.19
CA PRO A 241 -20.09 15.40 -21.96
C PRO A 241 -21.06 15.42 -20.77
N ALA A 242 -20.66 14.80 -19.67
CA ALA A 242 -21.41 14.72 -18.42
C ALA A 242 -20.50 14.94 -17.20
N PRO A 243 -19.80 16.10 -17.11
CA PRO A 243 -18.83 16.35 -16.06
C PRO A 243 -19.46 16.41 -14.66
N MET A 244 -18.69 16.04 -13.64
CA MET A 244 -19.16 16.08 -12.25
C MET A 244 -18.79 17.41 -11.57
N ALA A 245 -19.76 18.01 -10.89
CA ALA A 245 -19.63 19.32 -10.25
C ALA A 245 -18.52 19.40 -9.19
N SER A 246 -18.16 18.29 -8.54
CA SER A 246 -17.08 18.26 -7.53
C SER A 246 -16.41 16.88 -7.42
N ASN A 247 -15.23 16.83 -6.77
CA ASN A 247 -14.57 15.57 -6.42
C ASN A 247 -15.47 14.69 -5.52
N ARG A 248 -16.19 15.32 -4.59
CA ARG A 248 -17.15 14.62 -3.71
C ARG A 248 -18.32 14.04 -4.50
N ALA A 249 -18.82 14.75 -5.51
CA ALA A 249 -19.86 14.23 -6.41
C ALA A 249 -19.34 13.05 -7.24
N TYR A 250 -18.08 13.11 -7.69
CA TYR A 250 -17.44 11.99 -8.38
C TYR A 250 -17.33 10.77 -7.45
N GLU A 251 -16.82 10.92 -6.23
CA GLU A 251 -16.66 9.79 -5.30
C GLU A 251 -18.00 9.20 -4.83
N LEU A 252 -18.98 10.05 -4.53
CA LEU A 252 -20.32 9.61 -4.12
C LEU A 252 -21.08 8.89 -5.22
N ARG A 253 -20.86 9.25 -6.50
CA ARG A 253 -21.68 8.77 -7.63
C ARG A 253 -20.89 7.98 -8.67
N SER A 254 -19.65 7.60 -8.37
CA SER A 254 -18.81 6.76 -9.23
C SER A 254 -18.56 5.43 -8.54
N VAL A 255 -19.64 4.68 -8.28
CA VAL A 255 -19.46 3.27 -7.96
C VAL A 255 -19.00 2.55 -9.23
N ALA A 256 -17.92 1.78 -9.11
CA ALA A 256 -17.39 1.05 -10.25
C ALA A 256 -18.39 -0.06 -10.61
N VAL A 257 -18.99 0.07 -11.78
CA VAL A 257 -19.79 -0.98 -12.42
C VAL A 257 -19.00 -1.51 -13.61
N PRO A 258 -19.40 -2.63 -14.23
CA PRO A 258 -18.70 -3.12 -15.41
C PRO A 258 -18.52 -1.98 -16.43
N PHE A 259 -17.26 -1.72 -16.76
CA PHE A 259 -16.81 -0.82 -17.82
C PHE A 259 -17.09 0.68 -17.60
N GLY A 260 -17.37 1.13 -16.37
CA GLY A 260 -17.53 2.57 -16.07
C GLY A 260 -17.99 2.91 -14.66
N GLY A 261 -18.52 4.13 -14.49
CA GLY A 261 -19.22 4.57 -13.29
C GLY A 261 -20.73 4.40 -13.40
N CYS A 262 -21.41 4.23 -12.26
CA CYS A 262 -22.87 4.25 -12.16
C CYS A 262 -23.31 5.32 -11.15
N THR A 263 -24.31 6.10 -11.56
CA THR A 263 -24.89 7.20 -10.76
C THR A 263 -26.29 6.89 -10.20
N GLU A 264 -26.81 5.67 -10.40
CA GLU A 264 -28.13 5.30 -9.88
C GLU A 264 -28.06 5.20 -8.35
N PRO A 265 -28.87 5.99 -7.61
CA PRO A 265 -28.72 6.13 -6.16
C PRO A 265 -28.76 4.82 -5.37
N SER A 266 -29.65 3.89 -5.74
CA SER A 266 -29.87 2.64 -5.00
C SER A 266 -28.70 1.67 -5.18
N ASN A 267 -28.21 1.52 -6.41
CA ASN A 267 -27.08 0.70 -6.78
C ASN A 267 -25.77 1.31 -6.26
N VAL A 268 -25.64 2.63 -6.26
CA VAL A 268 -24.54 3.35 -5.61
C VAL A 268 -24.51 3.04 -4.11
N LYS A 269 -25.65 3.15 -3.42
CA LYS A 269 -25.77 2.81 -1.99
C LYS A 269 -25.41 1.35 -1.71
N ALA A 270 -25.74 0.44 -2.63
CA ALA A 270 -25.40 -0.97 -2.57
C ALA A 270 -23.99 -1.32 -3.08
N GLY A 271 -23.10 -0.34 -3.27
CA GLY A 271 -21.72 -0.61 -3.68
C GLY A 271 -21.58 -1.20 -5.09
N GLY A 272 -22.56 -0.99 -5.98
CA GLY A 272 -22.58 -1.46 -7.37
C GLY A 272 -23.14 -2.88 -7.54
N GLN A 273 -23.64 -3.48 -6.46
CA GLN A 273 -24.05 -4.88 -6.40
C GLN A 273 -25.58 -5.09 -6.44
N ALA A 274 -26.39 -4.06 -6.68
CA ALA A 274 -27.85 -4.16 -6.67
C ALA A 274 -28.52 -3.72 -7.99
N CYS A 275 -27.78 -3.68 -9.09
CA CYS A 275 -28.35 -3.29 -10.38
C CYS A 275 -29.44 -4.30 -10.81
N PRO A 276 -30.68 -3.85 -11.09
CA PRO A 276 -31.76 -4.74 -11.54
C PRO A 276 -31.58 -5.20 -13.00
N ILE A 277 -30.80 -4.46 -13.79
CA ILE A 277 -30.51 -4.73 -15.20
C ILE A 277 -29.00 -4.92 -15.42
N ARG A 278 -28.40 -5.85 -14.66
CA ARG A 278 -26.96 -6.17 -14.77
C ARG A 278 -26.55 -6.40 -16.22
N PHE A 279 -25.33 -5.97 -16.54
CA PHE A 279 -24.72 -6.08 -17.87
C PHE A 279 -25.36 -5.23 -18.99
N GLN A 280 -26.42 -4.46 -18.71
CA GLN A 280 -27.05 -3.56 -19.69
C GLN A 280 -26.53 -2.11 -19.63
N CYS A 281 -25.27 -1.91 -19.22
CA CYS A 281 -24.69 -0.57 -19.01
C CYS A 281 -24.76 0.30 -20.27
N ALA A 282 -24.53 -0.29 -21.45
CA ALA A 282 -24.60 0.39 -22.75
C ALA A 282 -25.98 1.02 -23.04
N GLY A 283 -27.05 0.49 -22.44
CA GLY A 283 -28.41 1.00 -22.56
C GLY A 283 -28.85 1.94 -21.43
N CYS A 284 -28.12 2.00 -20.32
CA CYS A 284 -28.58 2.60 -19.07
C CYS A 284 -28.30 4.12 -18.97
N GLY A 285 -29.32 4.91 -18.63
CA GLY A 285 -29.20 6.37 -18.46
C GLY A 285 -28.31 6.82 -17.30
N PHE A 286 -27.97 5.92 -16.36
CA PHE A 286 -27.10 6.21 -15.21
C PHE A 286 -25.62 5.88 -15.45
N TYR A 287 -25.28 5.31 -16.61
CA TYR A 287 -23.90 4.97 -16.98
C TYR A 287 -23.07 6.24 -17.20
N ARG A 288 -21.91 6.31 -16.54
CA ARG A 288 -20.99 7.45 -16.57
C ARG A 288 -19.53 6.97 -16.71
N PRO A 289 -19.10 6.54 -17.90
CA PRO A 289 -17.71 6.21 -18.15
C PRO A 289 -16.85 7.48 -18.25
N ASN A 290 -15.54 7.26 -18.19
CA ASN A 290 -14.52 8.28 -18.41
C ASN A 290 -13.27 7.60 -19.00
N PRO A 291 -12.28 8.37 -19.51
CA PRO A 291 -11.08 7.83 -20.13
C PRO A 291 -10.35 6.73 -19.36
N SER A 292 -10.45 6.72 -18.02
CA SER A 292 -9.81 5.67 -17.22
C SER A 292 -10.39 4.26 -17.44
N TYR A 293 -11.58 4.16 -18.04
CA TYR A 293 -12.26 2.90 -18.38
C TYR A 293 -12.12 2.49 -19.85
N LEU A 294 -11.48 3.31 -20.69
CA LEU A 294 -11.42 3.10 -22.14
C LEU A 294 -10.92 1.70 -22.52
N ALA A 295 -9.81 1.25 -21.92
CA ALA A 295 -9.26 -0.09 -22.16
C ALA A 295 -10.27 -1.20 -21.83
N ALA A 296 -11.00 -1.08 -20.72
CA ALA A 296 -11.99 -2.09 -20.33
C ALA A 296 -13.23 -2.09 -21.22
N ILE A 297 -13.62 -0.93 -21.75
CA ILE A 297 -14.69 -0.83 -22.75
C ILE A 297 -14.24 -1.50 -24.05
N GLU A 298 -12.98 -1.30 -24.46
CA GLU A 298 -12.41 -1.98 -25.64
C GLU A 298 -12.34 -3.50 -25.47
N ASP A 299 -12.03 -3.97 -24.26
CA ASP A 299 -12.04 -5.40 -23.91
C ASP A 299 -13.46 -5.95 -24.02
N GLN A 300 -14.45 -5.28 -23.41
CA GLN A 300 -15.86 -5.68 -23.50
C GLN A 300 -16.40 -5.70 -24.94
N ILE A 301 -15.97 -4.77 -25.80
CA ILE A 301 -16.35 -4.79 -27.22
C ILE A 301 -15.84 -6.07 -27.89
N ARG A 302 -14.66 -6.58 -27.52
CA ARG A 302 -14.12 -7.85 -28.06
C ARG A 302 -14.90 -9.03 -27.52
N ASP A 303 -15.20 -9.03 -26.23
CA ASP A 303 -15.97 -10.11 -25.59
C ASP A 303 -17.39 -10.20 -26.17
N LEU A 304 -18.10 -9.08 -26.30
CA LEU A 304 -19.43 -9.06 -26.91
C LEU A 304 -19.44 -9.54 -28.36
N LYS A 305 -18.38 -9.27 -29.13
CA LYS A 305 -18.25 -9.81 -30.49
C LYS A 305 -18.12 -11.33 -30.44
N ALA A 306 -17.27 -11.87 -29.56
CA ALA A 306 -17.13 -13.32 -29.38
C ALA A 306 -18.44 -13.98 -28.92
N ASP A 307 -19.14 -13.37 -27.96
CA ASP A 307 -20.44 -13.82 -27.47
C ASP A 307 -21.49 -13.80 -28.59
N LYS A 308 -21.48 -12.77 -29.45
CA LYS A 308 -22.39 -12.68 -30.60
C LYS A 308 -22.14 -13.80 -31.62
N GLU A 309 -20.88 -14.07 -31.95
CA GLU A 309 -20.54 -15.17 -32.87
C GLU A 309 -20.96 -16.53 -32.28
N THR A 310 -20.77 -16.72 -30.97
CA THR A 310 -21.22 -17.93 -30.27
C THR A 310 -22.75 -18.05 -30.26
N ALA A 311 -23.46 -16.96 -30.00
CA ALA A 311 -24.92 -16.93 -30.02
C ALA A 311 -25.48 -17.26 -31.43
N LEU A 312 -24.85 -16.75 -32.49
CA LEU A 312 -25.20 -17.09 -33.87
C LEU A 312 -24.97 -18.59 -34.17
N ALA A 313 -23.84 -19.14 -33.73
CA ALA A 313 -23.52 -20.56 -33.92
C ALA A 313 -24.47 -21.49 -33.14
N MET A 314 -25.05 -21.01 -32.04
CA MET A 314 -26.02 -21.73 -31.22
C MET A 314 -27.47 -21.57 -31.69
N ASP A 315 -27.70 -20.90 -32.82
CA ASP A 315 -29.05 -20.55 -33.32
C ASP A 315 -29.89 -19.82 -32.25
N ALA A 316 -29.24 -18.91 -31.50
CA ALA A 316 -29.92 -18.11 -30.50
C ALA A 316 -30.96 -17.17 -31.17
N ALA A 317 -32.08 -16.96 -30.49
CA ALA A 317 -33.15 -16.12 -30.97
C ALA A 317 -32.68 -14.70 -31.34
N GLU A 318 -33.31 -14.10 -32.36
CA GLU A 318 -32.94 -12.79 -32.92
C GLU A 318 -32.79 -11.68 -31.88
N TYR A 319 -33.66 -11.65 -30.86
CA TYR A 319 -33.60 -10.62 -29.83
C TYR A 319 -32.30 -10.68 -29.01
N VAL A 320 -31.66 -11.84 -28.90
CA VAL A 320 -30.37 -12.02 -28.20
C VAL A 320 -29.23 -11.44 -29.05
N THR A 321 -29.15 -11.83 -30.31
CA THR A 321 -28.08 -11.39 -31.22
C THR A 321 -28.18 -9.91 -31.54
N ARG A 322 -29.40 -9.38 -31.67
CA ARG A 322 -29.67 -7.93 -31.77
C ARG A 322 -29.19 -7.18 -30.53
N ASN A 323 -29.53 -7.65 -29.33
CA ASN A 323 -29.10 -7.00 -28.09
C ASN A 323 -27.56 -6.95 -27.93
N LEU A 324 -26.86 -8.01 -28.33
CA LEU A 324 -25.39 -8.02 -28.34
C LEU A 324 -24.84 -7.00 -29.35
N GLN A 325 -25.42 -6.92 -30.55
CA GLN A 325 -25.02 -5.95 -31.56
C GLN A 325 -25.25 -4.51 -31.09
N ASP A 326 -26.41 -4.21 -30.52
CA ASP A 326 -26.75 -2.88 -30.01
C ASP A 326 -25.78 -2.43 -28.90
N GLN A 327 -25.39 -3.37 -28.03
CA GLN A 327 -24.36 -3.10 -27.01
C GLN A 327 -22.98 -2.82 -27.62
N ILE A 328 -22.56 -3.61 -28.61
CA ILE A 328 -21.28 -3.40 -29.33
C ILE A 328 -21.24 -1.99 -29.92
N ASP A 329 -22.31 -1.57 -30.59
CA ASP A 329 -22.35 -0.28 -31.27
C ASP A 329 -22.41 0.89 -30.28
N SER A 330 -23.16 0.74 -29.18
CA SER A 330 -23.18 1.72 -28.09
C SER A 330 -21.80 1.92 -27.47
N PHE A 331 -21.12 0.83 -27.09
CA PHE A 331 -19.77 0.93 -26.50
C PHE A 331 -18.72 1.45 -27.49
N LYS A 332 -18.79 1.07 -28.77
CA LYS A 332 -17.92 1.63 -29.82
C LYS A 332 -18.08 3.13 -29.94
N LYS A 333 -19.32 3.63 -29.93
CA LYS A 333 -19.60 5.07 -29.99
C LYS A 333 -18.96 5.80 -28.81
N VAL A 334 -19.19 5.31 -27.59
CA VAL A 334 -18.61 5.88 -26.36
C VAL A 334 -17.07 5.88 -26.41
N ALA A 335 -16.46 4.76 -26.81
CA ALA A 335 -15.00 4.65 -26.93
C ALA A 335 -14.42 5.61 -27.98
N ALA A 336 -15.06 5.72 -29.15
CA ALA A 336 -14.65 6.64 -30.21
C ALA A 336 -14.69 8.10 -29.74
N THR A 337 -15.77 8.51 -29.08
CA THR A 337 -15.89 9.88 -28.54
C THR A 337 -14.83 10.18 -27.49
N MET A 338 -14.52 9.24 -26.58
CA MET A 338 -13.44 9.45 -25.61
C MET A 338 -12.07 9.58 -26.28
N ARG A 339 -11.78 8.79 -27.33
CA ARG A 339 -10.51 8.92 -28.08
C ARG A 339 -10.40 10.28 -28.75
N GLU A 340 -11.45 10.70 -29.46
CA GLU A 340 -11.49 11.99 -30.15
C GLU A 340 -11.31 13.16 -29.16
N GLN A 341 -11.94 13.08 -27.98
CA GLN A 341 -11.76 14.09 -26.93
C GLN A 341 -10.32 14.14 -26.41
N ILE A 342 -9.65 12.99 -26.24
CA ILE A 342 -8.26 12.91 -25.80
C ILE A 342 -7.31 13.44 -26.88
N GLU A 343 -7.58 13.16 -28.16
CA GLU A 343 -6.77 13.60 -29.29
C GLU A 343 -6.82 15.12 -29.51
N LYS A 344 -7.95 15.75 -29.20
CA LYS A 344 -8.14 17.21 -29.28
C LYS A 344 -7.44 17.99 -28.16
N LEU A 345 -6.94 17.33 -27.12
CA LEU A 345 -6.24 18.01 -26.02
C LEU A 345 -4.84 18.45 -26.44
N PRO A 346 -4.35 19.60 -25.92
CA PRO A 346 -2.93 19.96 -25.97
C PRO A 346 -2.03 18.83 -25.45
N ALA A 347 -0.81 18.75 -25.96
CA ALA A 347 0.09 17.62 -25.68
C ALA A 347 0.38 17.42 -24.17
N ASP A 348 0.56 18.53 -23.45
CA ASP A 348 0.78 18.59 -22.01
C ASP A 348 -0.47 18.20 -21.21
N GLU A 349 -1.65 18.69 -21.60
CA GLU A 349 -2.92 18.31 -20.99
C GLU A 349 -3.23 16.83 -21.21
N ARG A 350 -2.95 16.32 -22.42
CA ARG A 350 -3.11 14.91 -22.78
C ARG A 350 -2.19 14.02 -21.95
N GLU A 351 -0.93 14.39 -21.79
CA GLU A 351 0.01 13.65 -20.94
C GLU A 351 -0.46 13.62 -19.47
N ALA A 352 -0.88 14.77 -18.94
CA ALA A 352 -1.42 14.89 -17.59
C ALA A 352 -2.70 14.07 -17.37
N LEU A 353 -3.58 13.99 -18.37
CA LEU A 353 -4.77 13.15 -18.35
C LEU A 353 -4.40 11.66 -18.36
N MET A 354 -3.47 11.25 -19.21
CA MET A 354 -3.04 9.86 -19.32
C MET A 354 -2.33 9.37 -18.05
N GLU A 355 -1.62 10.24 -17.34
CA GLU A 355 -1.09 9.90 -16.02
C GLU A 355 -2.22 9.70 -15.00
N SER A 356 -3.25 10.55 -15.03
CA SER A 356 -4.45 10.38 -14.18
C SER A 356 -5.20 9.07 -14.49
N VAL A 357 -5.25 8.67 -15.77
CA VAL A 357 -5.77 7.35 -16.19
C VAL A 357 -4.99 6.20 -15.55
N LYS A 358 -3.65 6.23 -15.62
CA LYS A 358 -2.80 5.20 -15.00
C LYS A 358 -3.04 5.11 -13.50
N ILE A 359 -3.11 6.26 -12.83
CA ILE A 359 -3.35 6.35 -11.38
C ILE A 359 -4.69 5.71 -10.99
N LEU A 360 -5.78 6.07 -11.68
CA LEU A 360 -7.11 5.54 -11.36
C LEU A 360 -7.25 4.05 -11.70
N ARG A 361 -6.61 3.58 -12.79
CA ARG A 361 -6.56 2.13 -13.13
C ARG A 361 -5.83 1.34 -12.05
N LYS A 362 -4.64 1.80 -11.61
CA LYS A 362 -3.89 1.17 -10.51
C LYS A 362 -4.68 1.14 -9.21
N THR A 363 -5.37 2.24 -8.89
CA THR A 363 -6.22 2.34 -7.68
C THR A 363 -7.35 1.31 -7.69
N ARG A 364 -7.99 1.07 -8.84
CA ARG A 364 -9.05 0.05 -8.97
C ARG A 364 -8.52 -1.37 -8.87
N ALA A 365 -7.40 -1.66 -9.52
CA ALA A 365 -6.75 -2.97 -9.43
C ALA A 365 -6.34 -3.31 -7.99
N ALA A 366 -5.78 -2.34 -7.25
CA ALA A 366 -5.38 -2.51 -5.86
C ALA A 366 -6.56 -2.69 -4.88
N ALA A 367 -7.76 -2.20 -5.23
CA ALA A 367 -8.95 -2.31 -4.38
C ALA A 367 -9.67 -3.67 -4.50
N GLY A 368 -9.08 -4.65 -5.19
CA GLY A 368 -9.72 -5.96 -5.44
C GLY A 368 -10.99 -5.87 -6.29
N ARG A 369 -11.29 -4.69 -6.86
CA ARG A 369 -12.39 -4.49 -7.80
C ARG A 369 -11.93 -4.96 -9.17
N ALA A 370 -11.82 -6.28 -9.33
CA ALA A 370 -11.70 -6.89 -10.64
C ALA A 370 -12.88 -6.38 -11.49
N MET A 371 -12.58 -5.73 -12.61
CA MET A 371 -13.57 -5.54 -13.66
C MET A 371 -13.77 -6.94 -14.23
N LEU A 372 -14.79 -7.63 -13.70
CA LEU A 372 -15.06 -9.06 -13.86
C LEU A 372 -14.45 -9.64 -15.15
N PRO A 373 -13.41 -10.50 -15.05
CA PRO A 373 -13.41 -11.68 -15.89
C PRO A 373 -14.46 -12.61 -15.29
N LEU A 374 -15.51 -12.93 -16.05
CA LEU A 374 -16.34 -14.08 -15.72
C LEU A 374 -15.40 -15.26 -15.47
N THR A 375 -15.51 -15.86 -14.28
CA THR A 375 -14.66 -16.96 -13.84
C THR A 375 -14.58 -18.00 -14.96
N VAL A 376 -13.37 -18.27 -15.48
CA VAL A 376 -13.15 -19.45 -16.31
C VAL A 376 -13.40 -20.64 -15.40
N ILE A 377 -14.55 -21.31 -15.57
CA ILE A 377 -14.79 -22.60 -14.96
C ILE A 377 -13.73 -23.53 -15.56
N ASN A 378 -12.69 -23.83 -14.80
CA ASN A 378 -11.72 -24.83 -15.18
C ASN A 378 -12.46 -26.16 -15.16
N ARG A 379 -12.77 -26.70 -16.34
CA ARG A 379 -13.57 -27.92 -16.55
C ARG A 379 -12.75 -29.19 -16.23
N LYS A 380 -12.00 -29.15 -15.14
CA LYS A 380 -11.24 -30.27 -14.57
C LYS A 380 -11.57 -30.35 -13.09
N GLU A 381 -12.79 -30.76 -12.81
CA GLU A 381 -13.21 -31.46 -11.58
C GLU A 381 -14.73 -31.66 -11.70
N SER A 382 -15.10 -32.57 -12.60
CA SER A 382 -16.36 -33.30 -12.45
C SER A 382 -16.00 -34.58 -11.68
N PRO A 383 -16.57 -34.84 -10.50
CA PRO A 383 -16.54 -36.18 -9.94
C PRO A 383 -17.42 -37.09 -10.80
N ALA A 384 -16.87 -38.24 -11.17
CA ALA A 384 -17.63 -39.37 -11.68
C ALA A 384 -18.46 -40.00 -10.56
#